data_AF-A0A1T1ZYS8-F1
#
_entry.id   AF-A0A1T1ZYS8-F1
#
_cell.length_a   1.000
_cell.length_b   1.000
_cell.length_c   1.000
_cell.angle_alpha   90.00
_cell.angle_beta   90.00
_cell.angle_gamma   90.00
#
_symmetry.space_group_name_H-M   'P 1'
#
loop_
_entity.id
_entity.type
_entity.pdbx_description
1 polymer ?
#
loop_
_entity_poly.entity_id
_entity_poly.type
_entity_poly.pdbx_seq_one_letter_code
_entity_poly.pdbx_strand_id
1 'polypeptide(L)'
;MLLCLGNPAWSGTFDDAPVISVTGDGLIFSDPAEGVEPPGLKAVTGEVNADFGNTNNPQGITNCLMANTPDFTCTAPPGSGKRVKTQLTGPTPMDIMLSTQSSSGITEYYTYGKTSNLTGARIIAFKVQLGTGSGESFTPFDTADPQYAALFDPDYNSKFNLPDGLFGDGGQEEAGIGFFDSTSAEMTIANNANTLDATNLSNSVLATYFGNSLIDNSMLPKAIFWDATGTPVASDEAQLIAWYNLSAGQWQYGNLGVDSSTYLNDKLQAMADSLGVTVADLGYTGGGAVPADIVAAMQANGLYTQDVVEDLRNLNLNYIIDLGDVAGSNVTMRIAPIFAPIVEQTATRYQFATAGRLDAAANIPYLDIGNAGTYQTAISDIMAITDPVARNDMLETTGYSFLPAFGAVGFE
;
A
#
# COMPACT_ATOMS: atom_id res chain seq x y z
N MET A 1 -30.04 32.18 43.77
CA MET A 1 -30.56 31.41 42.63
C MET A 1 -29.43 31.35 41.62
N LEU A 2 -28.56 30.35 41.75
CA LEU A 2 -27.34 30.23 40.97
C LEU A 2 -27.63 29.23 39.84
N LEU A 3 -27.93 29.74 38.65
CA LEU A 3 -27.98 28.94 37.43
C LEU A 3 -26.55 28.84 36.92
N CYS A 4 -25.86 27.76 37.30
CA CYS A 4 -24.67 27.31 36.59
C CYS A 4 -25.12 26.82 35.21
N LEU A 5 -25.12 27.73 34.22
CA LEU A 5 -25.09 27.36 32.81
C LEU A 5 -23.72 26.73 32.57
N GLY A 6 -23.64 25.41 32.67
CA GLY A 6 -22.51 24.67 32.12
C GLY A 6 -22.54 24.87 30.61
N ASN A 7 -21.58 25.62 30.07
CA ASN A 7 -21.29 25.53 28.64
C ASN A 7 -20.96 24.06 28.35
N PRO A 8 -21.54 23.44 27.31
CA PRO A 8 -21.02 22.17 26.82
C PRO A 8 -19.57 22.41 26.42
N ALA A 9 -18.70 21.59 26.98
CA ALA A 9 -17.27 21.70 26.80
C ALA A 9 -16.90 20.78 25.63
N TRP A 10 -16.38 21.35 24.54
CA TRP A 10 -16.34 20.74 23.20
C TRP A 10 -14.94 20.23 22.75
N SER A 11 -14.78 18.92 22.53
CA SER A 11 -13.64 18.21 21.85
C SER A 11 -14.17 17.00 21.12
N GLY A 12 -13.41 16.35 20.25
CA GLY A 12 -13.69 15.00 19.79
C GLY A 12 -12.68 13.96 20.25
N THR A 13 -13.16 12.80 20.66
CA THR A 13 -12.42 11.52 20.65
C THR A 13 -13.13 10.57 19.70
N PHE A 14 -12.42 9.61 19.12
CA PHE A 14 -13.10 8.49 18.44
C PHE A 14 -13.71 7.54 19.48
N ASP A 15 -14.83 6.90 19.14
CA ASP A 15 -15.30 5.72 19.88
C ASP A 15 -14.25 4.58 19.80
N ASP A 16 -14.16 3.72 20.82
CA ASP A 16 -13.21 2.59 20.82
C ASP A 16 -13.36 1.68 19.57
N ALA A 17 -14.60 1.46 19.12
CA ALA A 17 -14.93 0.77 17.88
C ALA A 17 -15.67 1.74 16.95
N PRO A 18 -14.95 2.64 16.27
CA PRO A 18 -15.58 3.82 15.68
C PRO A 18 -16.22 3.57 14.31
N VAL A 19 -15.99 2.42 13.67
CA VAL A 19 -16.49 2.19 12.30
C VAL A 19 -18.03 2.11 12.29
N ILE A 20 -18.67 3.11 11.70
CA ILE A 20 -20.11 3.14 11.43
C ILE A 20 -20.41 2.41 10.11
N SER A 21 -19.68 2.76 9.06
CA SER A 21 -19.88 2.21 7.72
C SER A 21 -18.64 2.40 6.84
N VAL A 22 -18.57 1.57 5.80
CA VAL A 22 -17.61 1.69 4.71
C VAL A 22 -18.39 1.71 3.40
N THR A 23 -18.15 2.71 2.55
CA THR A 23 -18.84 2.87 1.26
C THR A 23 -17.85 3.19 0.14
N GLY A 24 -18.29 3.10 -1.12
CA GLY A 24 -17.41 3.26 -2.29
C GLY A 24 -16.75 1.95 -2.73
N ASP A 25 -15.67 2.05 -3.51
CA ASP A 25 -14.94 0.89 -4.04
C ASP A 25 -13.77 0.50 -3.12
N GLY A 26 -14.09 0.07 -1.90
CA GLY A 26 -13.10 -0.49 -1.00
C GLY A 26 -13.67 -1.13 0.25
N LEU A 27 -12.79 -1.73 1.05
CA LEU A 27 -13.15 -2.38 2.31
C LEU A 27 -12.05 -2.26 3.36
N ILE A 28 -12.40 -2.42 4.63
CA ILE A 28 -11.45 -2.68 5.71
C ILE A 28 -11.34 -4.21 5.85
N PHE A 29 -10.15 -4.75 5.63
CA PHE A 29 -9.87 -6.17 5.72
C PHE A 29 -9.55 -6.54 7.18
N SER A 30 -10.43 -7.32 7.80
CA SER A 30 -10.18 -7.93 9.12
C SER A 30 -9.44 -9.25 8.90
N ASP A 31 -8.12 -9.22 8.97
CA ASP A 31 -7.25 -10.37 8.74
C ASP A 31 -7.28 -11.37 9.92
N PRO A 32 -7.97 -12.52 9.80
CA PRO A 32 -8.09 -13.45 10.92
C PRO A 32 -6.79 -14.19 11.21
N ALA A 33 -5.87 -14.29 10.24
CA ALA A 33 -4.58 -14.95 10.42
C ALA A 33 -3.67 -14.15 11.37
N GLU A 34 -3.84 -12.83 11.40
CA GLU A 34 -3.18 -11.92 12.33
C GLU A 34 -4.03 -11.61 13.59
N GLY A 35 -5.19 -12.29 13.75
CA GLY A 35 -6.08 -12.06 14.89
C GLY A 35 -6.81 -10.72 14.87
N VAL A 36 -6.97 -10.09 13.69
CA VAL A 36 -7.73 -8.85 13.53
C VAL A 36 -9.22 -9.16 13.45
N GLU A 37 -9.99 -8.61 14.40
CA GLU A 37 -11.44 -8.83 14.49
C GLU A 37 -12.23 -7.75 13.72
N PRO A 38 -13.43 -8.06 13.19
CA PRO A 38 -14.33 -7.05 12.64
C PRO A 38 -14.58 -5.91 13.66
N PRO A 39 -14.67 -4.64 13.23
CA PRO A 39 -14.68 -4.15 11.84
C PRO A 39 -13.29 -3.95 11.21
N GLY A 40 -12.22 -4.42 11.84
CA GLY A 40 -10.84 -4.33 11.34
C GLY A 40 -10.11 -3.05 11.74
N LEU A 41 -10.81 -2.08 12.34
CA LEU A 41 -10.27 -0.83 12.87
C LEU A 41 -10.81 -0.59 14.28
N LYS A 42 -9.93 -0.17 15.19
CA LYS A 42 -10.28 0.37 16.50
C LYS A 42 -9.57 1.69 16.75
N ALA A 43 -10.10 2.49 17.66
CA ALA A 43 -9.38 3.60 18.26
C ALA A 43 -8.84 3.20 19.63
N VAL A 44 -7.64 3.65 19.95
CA VAL A 44 -7.08 3.60 21.30
C VAL A 44 -6.90 5.04 21.76
N THR A 45 -7.53 5.41 22.87
CA THR A 45 -7.43 6.75 23.46
C THR A 45 -6.76 6.64 24.83
N GLY A 46 -5.48 6.96 24.91
CA GLY A 46 -4.74 6.99 26.17
C GLY A 46 -4.85 8.33 26.89
N GLU A 47 -4.73 9.43 26.14
CA GLU A 47 -4.71 10.80 26.67
C GLU A 47 -5.71 11.68 25.89
N VAL A 48 -6.75 12.13 26.58
CA VAL A 48 -7.77 13.02 25.99
C VAL A 48 -7.25 14.45 25.95
N ASN A 49 -7.53 15.19 24.88
CA ASN A 49 -7.01 16.53 24.64
C ASN A 49 -5.47 16.58 24.54
N ALA A 50 -4.85 15.49 24.06
CA ALA A 50 -3.41 15.40 23.89
C ALA A 50 -2.95 16.09 22.60
N ASP A 51 -1.80 16.73 22.72
CA ASP A 51 -0.98 17.31 21.65
C ASP A 51 0.43 16.72 21.84
N PHE A 52 0.86 15.88 20.89
CA PHE A 52 2.11 15.14 20.96
C PHE A 52 3.18 15.84 20.13
N GLY A 53 4.16 16.45 20.79
CA GLY A 53 5.29 17.10 20.09
C GLY A 53 6.23 16.17 19.29
N ASN A 54 5.93 14.87 19.16
CA ASN A 54 6.69 13.96 18.29
C ASN A 54 6.17 14.01 16.86
N THR A 55 6.97 14.61 15.99
CA THR A 55 6.58 14.88 14.59
C THR A 55 7.07 13.85 13.58
N ASN A 56 7.78 12.79 13.98
CA ASN A 56 8.52 11.94 13.03
C ASN A 56 8.24 10.44 13.13
N ASN A 57 7.76 9.97 14.27
CA ASN A 57 7.50 8.55 14.52
C ASN A 57 6.44 8.40 15.63
N PRO A 58 5.87 7.20 15.83
CA PRO A 58 4.82 7.04 16.83
C PRO A 58 5.32 6.86 18.29
N GLN A 59 6.61 7.01 18.56
CA GLN A 59 7.15 6.80 19.91
C GLN A 59 6.56 7.81 20.89
N GLY A 60 5.98 7.31 21.99
CA GLY A 60 5.37 8.15 23.02
C GLY A 60 3.96 8.64 22.69
N ILE A 61 3.43 8.32 21.50
CA ILE A 61 2.04 8.62 21.15
C ILE A 61 1.13 7.52 21.74
N THR A 62 0.21 7.91 22.61
CA THR A 62 -0.69 6.98 23.31
C THR A 62 -2.08 6.88 22.68
N ASN A 63 -2.36 7.69 21.66
CA ASN A 63 -3.61 7.71 20.93
C ASN A 63 -3.39 7.24 19.49
N CYS A 64 -4.16 6.25 19.02
CA CYS A 64 -4.00 5.77 17.66
C CYS A 64 -5.26 5.16 17.07
N LEU A 65 -5.35 5.24 15.73
CA LEU A 65 -6.21 4.40 14.91
C LEU A 65 -5.39 3.22 14.43
N MET A 66 -5.84 2.01 14.72
CA MET A 66 -5.08 0.79 14.48
C MET A 66 -5.98 -0.41 14.18
N ALA A 67 -5.38 -1.54 13.78
CA ALA A 67 -6.11 -2.79 13.58
C ALA A 67 -6.87 -3.19 14.86
N ASN A 68 -8.08 -3.71 14.69
CA ASN A 68 -8.90 -4.18 15.82
C ASN A 68 -8.42 -5.54 16.34
N THR A 69 -7.23 -5.56 16.93
CA THR A 69 -6.67 -6.71 17.64
C THR A 69 -6.83 -6.46 19.14
N PRO A 70 -7.62 -7.25 19.90
CA PRO A 70 -8.04 -6.90 21.27
C PRO A 70 -6.90 -6.45 22.21
N ASP A 71 -5.79 -7.19 22.22
CA ASP A 71 -4.69 -6.96 23.18
C ASP A 71 -3.66 -5.90 22.75
N PHE A 72 -3.82 -5.32 21.56
CA PHE A 72 -2.86 -4.33 21.06
C PHE A 72 -3.14 -2.92 21.56
N THR A 73 -2.08 -2.19 21.82
CA THR A 73 -2.08 -0.75 22.07
C THR A 73 -1.16 -0.07 21.05
N CYS A 74 -1.07 1.27 21.06
CA CYS A 74 -0.22 2.00 20.12
C CYS A 74 1.25 1.58 20.17
N THR A 75 1.71 0.99 21.28
CA THR A 75 3.08 0.48 21.45
C THR A 75 3.28 -0.95 20.96
N ALA A 76 2.29 -1.57 20.29
CA ALA A 76 2.45 -2.92 19.73
C ALA A 76 3.68 -3.00 18.80
N PRO A 77 4.43 -4.12 18.79
CA PRO A 77 5.66 -4.23 18.01
C PRO A 77 5.48 -3.97 16.51
N PRO A 78 6.52 -3.54 15.79
CA PRO A 78 6.55 -3.61 14.33
C PRO A 78 6.24 -5.03 13.84
N GLY A 79 5.65 -5.17 12.64
CA GLY A 79 5.31 -6.48 12.07
C GLY A 79 4.13 -7.22 12.72
N SER A 80 3.60 -6.76 13.86
CA SER A 80 2.60 -7.51 14.63
C SER A 80 1.19 -7.58 14.01
N GLY A 81 0.98 -7.06 12.80
CA GLY A 81 -0.37 -6.91 12.22
C GLY A 81 -1.16 -5.69 12.73
N LYS A 82 -0.52 -4.75 13.44
CA LYS A 82 -1.21 -3.59 14.06
C LYS A 82 -1.82 -2.56 13.11
N ARG A 83 -1.60 -2.67 11.80
CA ARG A 83 -2.05 -1.67 10.81
C ARG A 83 -3.47 -1.97 10.35
N VAL A 84 -4.34 -0.95 10.33
CA VAL A 84 -5.62 -1.02 9.64
C VAL A 84 -5.36 -1.35 8.17
N LYS A 85 -5.88 -2.48 7.70
CA LYS A 85 -5.73 -2.93 6.30
C LYS A 85 -6.93 -2.47 5.49
N THR A 86 -6.72 -1.58 4.53
CA THR A 86 -7.72 -1.19 3.53
C THR A 86 -7.41 -1.81 2.18
N GLN A 87 -8.45 -2.14 1.42
CA GLN A 87 -8.33 -2.64 0.06
C GLN A 87 -9.13 -1.73 -0.86
N LEU A 88 -8.47 -1.12 -1.84
CA LEU A 88 -9.11 -0.31 -2.88
C LEU A 88 -9.44 -1.23 -4.05
N THR A 89 -10.70 -1.32 -4.44
CA THR A 89 -11.20 -2.34 -5.39
C THR A 89 -11.75 -1.76 -6.69
N GLY A 90 -11.65 -0.44 -6.88
CA GLY A 90 -12.17 0.24 -8.06
C GLY A 90 -11.89 1.74 -8.07
N PRO A 91 -12.49 2.48 -9.02
CA PRO A 91 -12.24 3.90 -9.20
C PRO A 91 -12.91 4.82 -8.17
N THR A 92 -13.99 4.38 -7.53
CA THR A 92 -14.75 5.24 -6.63
C THR A 92 -14.01 5.40 -5.30
N PRO A 93 -13.87 6.62 -4.76
CA PRO A 93 -13.26 6.83 -3.45
C PRO A 93 -13.88 5.93 -2.38
N MET A 94 -13.04 5.37 -1.52
CA MET A 94 -13.46 4.60 -0.35
C MET A 94 -13.69 5.56 0.82
N ASP A 95 -14.90 5.53 1.40
CA ASP A 95 -15.26 6.33 2.56
C ASP A 95 -15.41 5.45 3.79
N ILE A 96 -14.70 5.76 4.86
CA ILE A 96 -14.82 5.14 6.18
C ILE A 96 -15.45 6.16 7.12
N MET A 97 -16.70 5.92 7.52
CA MET A 97 -17.39 6.77 8.49
C MET A 97 -17.08 6.29 9.90
N LEU A 98 -16.54 7.17 10.72
CA LEU A 98 -16.04 6.93 12.07
C LEU A 98 -16.87 7.73 13.07
N SER A 99 -17.41 7.09 14.10
CA SER A 99 -18.14 7.76 15.17
C SER A 99 -17.22 8.44 16.17
N THR A 100 -17.70 9.54 16.74
CA THR A 100 -16.95 10.39 17.68
C THR A 100 -17.76 10.67 18.95
N GLN A 101 -17.05 10.98 20.03
CA GLN A 101 -17.59 11.44 21.31
C GLN A 101 -17.04 12.81 21.68
N SER A 102 -17.74 13.54 22.56
CA SER A 102 -17.27 14.85 22.99
C SER A 102 -16.28 14.80 24.17
N SER A 103 -15.20 15.59 24.15
CA SER A 103 -14.11 15.58 25.16
C SER A 103 -13.54 16.94 25.61
N SER A 104 -14.09 18.09 25.18
CA SER A 104 -13.67 19.48 25.56
C SER A 104 -12.28 20.12 25.14
N GLY A 105 -11.84 20.10 23.88
CA GLY A 105 -10.47 20.33 23.37
C GLY A 105 -10.18 19.67 22.00
N ILE A 106 -8.94 19.34 21.66
CA ILE A 106 -8.57 18.61 20.42
C ILE A 106 -7.73 17.41 20.82
N THR A 107 -8.07 16.21 20.31
CA THR A 107 -7.32 14.99 20.62
C THR A 107 -6.61 14.48 19.38
N GLU A 108 -5.28 14.35 19.45
CA GLU A 108 -4.47 13.77 18.37
C GLU A 108 -4.56 12.24 18.33
N TYR A 109 -4.58 11.67 17.11
CA TYR A 109 -4.50 10.23 16.87
C TYR A 109 -3.50 9.91 15.77
N TYR A 110 -2.49 9.09 16.09
CA TYR A 110 -1.62 8.51 15.07
C TYR A 110 -2.34 7.38 14.33
N THR A 111 -2.31 7.40 13.00
CA THR A 111 -2.90 6.35 12.17
C THR A 111 -1.86 5.32 11.76
N TYR A 112 -2.06 4.07 12.14
CA TYR A 112 -1.36 2.91 11.60
C TYR A 112 -2.17 2.33 10.43
N GLY A 113 -1.95 2.81 9.21
CA GLY A 113 -2.64 2.31 8.02
C GLY A 113 -1.77 1.47 7.09
N LYS A 114 -2.39 0.57 6.34
CA LYS A 114 -1.85 -0.07 5.13
C LYS A 114 -2.98 -0.16 4.11
N THR A 115 -2.76 0.32 2.89
CA THR A 115 -3.72 0.18 1.79
C THR A 115 -3.16 -0.70 0.68
N SER A 116 -4.00 -1.56 0.11
CA SER A 116 -3.66 -2.43 -1.02
C SER A 116 -4.38 -1.97 -2.29
N ASN A 117 -3.68 -1.98 -3.42
CA ASN A 117 -4.27 -1.72 -4.73
C ASN A 117 -4.79 -3.01 -5.37
N LEU A 118 -6.12 -3.13 -5.40
CA LEU A 118 -6.88 -4.21 -6.04
C LEU A 118 -7.87 -3.63 -7.06
N THR A 119 -7.59 -2.43 -7.57
CA THR A 119 -8.51 -1.66 -8.41
C THR A 119 -8.58 -2.20 -9.84
N GLY A 120 -7.54 -2.92 -10.29
CA GLY A 120 -7.35 -3.32 -11.69
C GLY A 120 -6.54 -2.31 -12.52
N ALA A 121 -6.04 -1.23 -11.92
CA ALA A 121 -5.20 -0.22 -12.55
C ALA A 121 -4.11 0.30 -11.60
N ARG A 122 -3.03 0.87 -12.14
CA ARG A 122 -2.00 1.51 -11.32
C ARG A 122 -2.51 2.82 -10.72
N ILE A 123 -2.28 3.02 -9.44
CA ILE A 123 -2.60 4.27 -8.74
C ILE A 123 -1.37 5.18 -8.83
N ILE A 124 -1.48 6.30 -9.53
CA ILE A 124 -0.36 7.25 -9.74
C ILE A 124 -0.24 8.29 -8.62
N ALA A 125 -1.34 8.49 -7.90
CA ALA A 125 -1.46 9.38 -6.76
C ALA A 125 -2.72 8.96 -5.98
N PHE A 126 -2.87 9.41 -4.75
CA PHE A 126 -4.16 9.33 -4.06
C PHE A 126 -4.28 10.45 -3.03
N LYS A 127 -5.50 10.68 -2.58
CA LYS A 127 -5.82 11.66 -1.55
C LYS A 127 -6.40 10.97 -0.34
N VAL A 128 -5.94 11.35 0.85
CA VAL A 128 -6.66 11.07 2.09
C VAL A 128 -7.35 12.36 2.51
N GLN A 129 -8.66 12.33 2.70
CA GLN A 129 -9.47 13.52 3.01
C GLN A 129 -10.28 13.29 4.28
N LEU A 130 -10.46 14.37 5.05
CA LEU A 130 -11.29 14.41 6.25
C LEU A 130 -12.50 15.31 6.01
N GLY A 131 -13.69 14.82 6.33
CA GLY A 131 -14.93 15.55 6.16
C GLY A 131 -16.11 14.87 6.85
N THR A 132 -17.31 15.21 6.41
CA THR A 132 -18.56 14.55 6.83
C THR A 132 -19.36 14.08 5.62
N GLY A 133 -20.29 13.14 5.83
CA GLY A 133 -21.06 12.53 4.73
C GLY A 133 -20.23 11.55 3.89
N SER A 134 -20.83 10.97 2.86
CA SER A 134 -20.16 9.97 2.01
C SER A 134 -20.63 10.06 0.55
N GLY A 135 -19.89 9.42 -0.36
CA GLY A 135 -20.12 9.48 -1.80
C GLY A 135 -20.21 10.92 -2.30
N GLU A 136 -21.24 11.21 -3.10
CA GLU A 136 -21.52 12.56 -3.63
C GLU A 136 -21.92 13.58 -2.54
N SER A 137 -22.29 13.12 -1.33
CA SER A 137 -22.66 14.01 -0.21
C SER A 137 -21.49 14.34 0.71
N PHE A 138 -20.28 13.84 0.40
CA PHE A 138 -19.09 14.17 1.18
C PHE A 138 -18.78 15.66 1.12
N THR A 139 -18.57 16.24 2.29
CA THR A 139 -18.21 17.66 2.47
C THR A 139 -16.92 17.72 3.30
N PRO A 140 -15.80 18.22 2.72
CA PRO A 140 -14.57 18.43 3.47
C PRO A 140 -14.77 19.35 4.68
N PHE A 141 -13.98 19.16 5.74
CA PHE A 141 -14.02 20.08 6.88
C PHE A 141 -13.55 21.50 6.53
N ASP A 142 -14.11 22.49 7.21
CA ASP A 142 -13.60 23.86 7.20
C ASP A 142 -12.33 23.95 8.04
N THR A 143 -11.21 24.25 7.40
CA THR A 143 -9.89 24.32 8.05
C THR A 143 -9.73 25.57 8.91
N ALA A 144 -10.63 26.55 8.79
CA ALA A 144 -10.62 27.76 9.60
C ALA A 144 -11.23 27.56 11.00
N ASP A 145 -11.91 26.44 11.23
CA ASP A 145 -12.59 26.14 12.50
C ASP A 145 -12.16 24.78 13.09
N PRO A 146 -10.89 24.64 13.53
CA PRO A 146 -10.32 23.38 14.01
C PRO A 146 -11.02 22.82 15.25
N GLN A 147 -11.79 23.66 15.97
CA GLN A 147 -12.55 23.21 17.14
C GLN A 147 -13.72 22.28 16.77
N TYR A 148 -14.20 22.29 15.52
CA TYR A 148 -15.31 21.45 15.06
C TYR A 148 -14.96 20.64 13.81
N ALA A 149 -13.68 20.37 13.59
CA ALA A 149 -13.16 19.65 12.44
C ALA A 149 -12.24 18.50 12.88
N ALA A 150 -12.13 17.49 12.02
CA ALA A 150 -10.97 16.61 12.02
C ALA A 150 -9.99 17.09 10.95
N LEU A 151 -8.75 17.39 11.35
CA LEU A 151 -7.70 17.87 10.46
C LEU A 151 -6.45 16.99 10.60
N PHE A 152 -5.56 17.02 9.62
CA PHE A 152 -4.25 16.42 9.68
C PHE A 152 -3.30 17.39 10.36
N ASP A 153 -2.56 16.88 11.35
CA ASP A 153 -1.54 17.65 12.05
C ASP A 153 -0.49 18.17 11.05
N PRO A 154 -0.32 19.50 10.93
CA PRO A 154 0.66 20.11 10.02
C PRO A 154 2.11 19.93 10.48
N ASP A 155 2.35 19.69 11.76
CA ASP A 155 3.67 19.52 12.35
C ASP A 155 4.17 18.07 12.18
N TYR A 156 3.27 17.09 12.09
CA TYR A 156 3.64 15.70 11.82
C TYR A 156 4.09 15.46 10.37
N ASN A 157 5.27 14.85 10.23
CA ASN A 157 5.78 14.39 8.94
C ASN A 157 5.09 13.08 8.53
N SER A 158 3.95 13.23 7.84
CA SER A 158 3.20 12.11 7.27
C SER A 158 4.08 11.28 6.32
N LYS A 159 3.93 9.95 6.35
CA LYS A 159 4.75 9.02 5.55
C LYS A 159 3.91 7.94 4.89
N PHE A 160 3.88 7.98 3.56
CA PHE A 160 3.28 6.95 2.73
C PHE A 160 4.38 6.23 1.93
N ASN A 161 4.67 4.99 2.29
CA ASN A 161 5.79 4.22 1.77
C ASN A 161 5.41 2.77 1.50
N LEU A 162 6.07 2.14 0.53
CA LEU A 162 5.94 0.69 0.35
C LEU A 162 6.39 0.00 1.66
N PRO A 163 5.79 -1.14 2.04
CA PRO A 163 6.22 -1.90 3.20
C PRO A 163 7.74 -2.14 3.22
N ASP A 164 8.31 -2.02 4.41
CA ASP A 164 9.67 -2.47 4.68
C ASP A 164 9.79 -3.94 4.27
N GLY A 165 10.97 -4.41 3.87
CA GLY A 165 11.14 -5.74 3.27
C GLY A 165 11.62 -5.67 1.83
N LEU A 166 10.99 -4.80 1.03
CA LEU A 166 11.28 -4.66 -0.39
C LEU A 166 12.27 -3.52 -0.67
N PHE A 167 12.07 -2.38 -0.02
CA PHE A 167 12.83 -1.14 -0.22
C PHE A 167 13.18 -0.53 1.13
N GLY A 168 14.43 -0.15 1.34
CA GLY A 168 14.87 0.50 2.58
C GLY A 168 15.80 -0.34 3.45
N ASP A 169 16.28 0.29 4.52
CA ASP A 169 17.09 -0.33 5.57
C ASP A 169 16.19 -1.13 6.50
N GLY A 170 15.80 -2.32 6.05
CA GLY A 170 14.88 -3.18 6.79
C GLY A 170 14.25 -4.16 5.84
N GLY A 171 14.60 -5.43 5.96
CA GLY A 171 14.01 -6.51 5.19
C GLY A 171 14.54 -7.88 5.56
N GLN A 172 13.72 -8.89 5.28
CA GLN A 172 13.85 -10.31 5.60
C GLN A 172 14.55 -10.59 6.92
N GLU A 173 13.79 -10.57 8.03
CA GLU A 173 14.18 -11.06 9.36
C GLU A 173 15.70 -11.15 9.57
N GLU A 174 16.34 -9.97 9.67
CA GLU A 174 17.78 -9.75 9.90
C GLU A 174 18.69 -9.54 8.67
N ALA A 175 18.19 -9.60 7.43
CA ALA A 175 19.01 -9.40 6.24
C ALA A 175 19.65 -8.01 6.16
N GLY A 176 19.04 -7.01 6.82
CA GLY A 176 19.58 -5.66 6.97
C GLY A 176 19.54 -4.82 5.69
N ILE A 177 18.84 -5.29 4.65
CA ILE A 177 18.67 -4.62 3.37
C ILE A 177 17.35 -5.06 2.73
N GLY A 178 16.65 -4.15 2.05
CA GLY A 178 15.46 -4.47 1.28
C GLY A 178 15.77 -5.36 0.07
N PHE A 179 14.81 -6.20 -0.31
CA PHE A 179 14.95 -7.18 -1.39
C PHE A 179 15.38 -6.55 -2.73
N PHE A 180 14.89 -5.35 -3.05
CA PHE A 180 15.27 -4.63 -4.27
C PHE A 180 16.40 -3.63 -4.00
N ASP A 181 16.31 -2.84 -2.93
CA ASP A 181 17.38 -1.92 -2.52
C ASP A 181 17.30 -1.49 -1.05
N SER A 182 18.30 -0.73 -0.61
CA SER A 182 18.42 -0.18 0.74
C SER A 182 17.73 1.17 0.94
N THR A 183 17.02 1.72 -0.05
CA THR A 183 16.41 3.06 0.06
C THR A 183 14.89 2.95 0.09
N SER A 184 14.23 3.56 1.06
CA SER A 184 12.76 3.50 1.13
C SER A 184 12.10 4.02 -0.15
N ALA A 185 11.01 3.38 -0.57
CA ALA A 185 10.16 3.85 -1.65
C ALA A 185 8.96 4.62 -1.08
N GLU A 186 8.94 5.93 -1.28
CA GLU A 186 8.03 6.84 -0.59
C GLU A 186 7.33 7.82 -1.55
N MET A 187 6.09 8.19 -1.22
CA MET A 187 5.36 9.25 -1.90
C MET A 187 5.69 10.62 -1.30
N THR A 188 5.64 11.64 -2.16
CA THR A 188 5.64 13.05 -1.74
C THR A 188 4.25 13.42 -1.25
N ILE A 189 4.16 13.95 -0.02
CA ILE A 189 2.90 14.33 0.62
C ILE A 189 2.83 15.84 0.78
N ALA A 190 1.73 16.44 0.32
CA ALA A 190 1.35 17.80 0.67
C ALA A 190 0.18 17.77 1.67
N ASN A 191 0.40 18.30 2.86
CA ASN A 191 -0.64 18.45 3.88
C ASN A 191 -1.35 19.81 3.71
N ASN A 192 -2.66 19.77 3.45
CA ASN A 192 -3.55 20.93 3.30
C ASN A 192 -4.58 21.02 4.44
N ALA A 193 -4.22 20.52 5.62
CA ALA A 193 -5.03 20.40 6.84
C ALA A 193 -6.23 19.45 6.74
N ASN A 194 -7.12 19.52 5.76
CA ASN A 194 -8.21 18.54 5.61
C ASN A 194 -7.95 17.48 4.53
N THR A 195 -6.80 17.57 3.86
CA THR A 195 -6.39 16.67 2.78
C THR A 195 -4.88 16.41 2.83
N LEU A 196 -4.48 15.14 2.68
CA LEU A 196 -3.13 14.73 2.33
C LEU A 196 -3.12 14.36 0.84
N ASP A 197 -2.47 15.18 0.02
CA ASP A 197 -2.25 14.88 -1.41
C ASP A 197 -0.93 14.10 -1.56
N ALA A 198 -1.03 12.81 -1.88
CA ALA A 198 0.12 11.93 -2.06
C ALA A 198 0.40 11.68 -3.53
N THR A 199 1.60 12.04 -3.97
CA THR A 199 2.03 11.98 -5.38
C THR A 199 3.44 11.42 -5.48
N ASN A 200 3.88 11.05 -6.69
CA ASN A 200 5.26 10.69 -6.98
C ASN A 200 5.83 9.63 -6.02
N LEU A 201 5.42 8.38 -6.17
CA LEU A 201 6.06 7.26 -5.49
C LEU A 201 7.47 7.10 -6.06
N SER A 202 8.48 7.42 -5.24
CA SER A 202 9.84 7.61 -5.72
C SER A 202 10.84 6.66 -5.05
N ASN A 203 11.61 5.98 -5.90
CA ASN A 203 12.80 5.20 -5.58
C ASN A 203 13.45 4.82 -6.94
N SER A 204 14.79 4.83 -7.04
CA SER A 204 15.46 4.60 -8.33
C SER A 204 15.28 3.19 -8.87
N VAL A 205 15.27 2.18 -7.99
CA VAL A 205 15.10 0.77 -8.38
C VAL A 205 13.63 0.49 -8.70
N LEU A 206 12.71 1.05 -7.91
CA LEU A 206 11.28 1.02 -8.22
C LEU A 206 11.01 1.65 -9.59
N ALA A 207 11.52 2.85 -9.87
CA ALA A 207 11.36 3.52 -11.15
C ALA A 207 11.90 2.68 -12.32
N THR A 208 13.02 1.97 -12.09
CA THR A 208 13.67 1.13 -13.10
C THR A 208 12.84 -0.10 -13.47
N TYR A 209 12.18 -0.74 -12.51
CA TYR A 209 11.49 -2.01 -12.74
C TYR A 209 9.96 -1.89 -12.74
N PHE A 210 9.39 -1.05 -11.89
CA PHE A 210 7.94 -1.01 -11.65
C PHE A 210 7.30 0.34 -12.02
N GLY A 211 8.11 1.37 -12.27
CA GLY A 211 7.66 2.74 -12.53
C GLY A 211 7.46 3.54 -11.24
N ASN A 212 6.69 4.63 -11.30
CA ASN A 212 6.51 5.57 -10.19
C ASN A 212 5.06 5.60 -9.66
N SER A 213 4.43 4.42 -9.58
CA SER A 213 3.02 4.28 -9.19
C SER A 213 2.81 3.03 -8.36
N LEU A 214 1.79 3.03 -7.51
CA LEU A 214 1.39 1.85 -6.76
C LEU A 214 0.71 0.86 -7.72
N ILE A 215 1.36 -0.28 -7.96
CA ILE A 215 0.89 -1.25 -8.95
C ILE A 215 -0.27 -2.09 -8.42
N ASP A 216 -1.14 -2.55 -9.31
CA ASP A 216 -2.29 -3.39 -8.97
C ASP A 216 -1.86 -4.85 -8.76
N ASN A 217 -2.64 -5.59 -8.00
CA ASN A 217 -2.46 -7.03 -7.80
C ASN A 217 -2.25 -7.84 -9.09
N SER A 218 -2.98 -7.53 -10.16
CA SER A 218 -2.85 -8.25 -11.44
C SER A 218 -1.55 -7.93 -12.21
N MET A 219 -0.74 -7.00 -11.69
CA MET A 219 0.48 -6.49 -12.29
C MET A 219 1.69 -6.79 -11.42
N LEU A 220 1.59 -7.79 -10.54
CA LEU A 220 2.68 -8.19 -9.67
C LEU A 220 3.59 -9.22 -10.37
N PRO A 221 4.92 -9.14 -10.18
CA PRO A 221 5.82 -10.15 -10.68
C PRO A 221 5.64 -11.46 -9.91
N LYS A 222 5.79 -12.58 -10.63
CA LYS A 222 5.99 -13.90 -10.01
C LYS A 222 7.31 -13.90 -9.23
N ALA A 223 7.34 -14.67 -8.17
CA ALA A 223 8.44 -14.78 -7.24
C ALA A 223 8.60 -16.22 -6.74
N ILE A 224 9.81 -16.54 -6.29
CA ILE A 224 10.13 -17.78 -5.59
C ILE A 224 10.32 -17.42 -4.12
N PHE A 225 9.55 -18.07 -3.26
CA PHE A 225 9.66 -17.98 -1.81
C PHE A 225 10.23 -19.29 -1.27
N TRP A 226 11.02 -19.20 -0.21
CA TRP A 226 11.66 -20.34 0.44
C TRP A 226 11.18 -20.47 1.87
N ASP A 227 10.58 -21.60 2.18
CA ASP A 227 10.32 -22.02 3.56
C ASP A 227 11.64 -22.46 4.20
N ALA A 228 12.22 -21.55 4.98
CA ALA A 228 13.47 -21.77 5.71
C ALA A 228 13.22 -22.46 7.07
N THR A 229 12.00 -22.91 7.35
CA THR A 229 11.66 -23.60 8.60
C THR A 229 12.57 -24.80 8.83
N GLY A 230 13.17 -24.86 10.02
CA GLY A 230 14.09 -25.92 10.40
C GLY A 230 15.53 -25.74 9.92
N THR A 231 15.85 -24.58 9.33
CA THR A 231 17.23 -24.17 9.03
C THR A 231 17.76 -23.17 10.07
N PRO A 232 19.07 -22.82 10.03
CA PRO A 232 19.63 -21.77 10.90
C PRO A 232 19.19 -20.34 10.54
N VAL A 233 18.48 -20.13 9.43
CA VAL A 233 18.03 -18.81 8.97
C VAL A 233 16.76 -18.42 9.72
N ALA A 234 16.73 -17.22 10.29
CA ALA A 234 15.54 -16.65 10.92
C ALA A 234 14.41 -16.51 9.89
N SER A 235 13.23 -17.03 10.23
CA SER A 235 12.07 -17.11 9.34
C SER A 235 10.82 -17.39 10.18
N ASP A 236 10.06 -16.34 10.45
CA ASP A 236 8.66 -16.41 10.89
C ASP A 236 7.74 -16.61 9.67
N GLU A 237 8.20 -16.26 8.46
CA GLU A 237 7.54 -16.50 7.18
C GLU A 237 8.49 -16.91 6.04
N ALA A 238 7.91 -17.42 4.94
CA ALA A 238 8.66 -17.83 3.76
C ALA A 238 9.43 -16.64 3.13
N GLN A 239 10.72 -16.86 2.86
CA GLN A 239 11.66 -15.83 2.47
C GLN A 239 11.62 -15.59 0.95
N LEU A 240 11.44 -14.35 0.50
CA LEU A 240 11.46 -14.01 -0.93
C LEU A 240 12.89 -14.14 -1.51
N ILE A 241 13.11 -15.05 -2.46
CA ILE A 241 14.45 -15.35 -2.98
C ILE A 241 14.72 -14.68 -4.32
N ALA A 242 13.77 -14.82 -5.23
CA ALA A 242 13.93 -14.39 -6.61
C ALA A 242 12.59 -13.93 -7.18
N TRP A 243 12.64 -13.12 -8.21
CA TRP A 243 11.47 -12.65 -8.96
C TRP A 243 11.69 -12.82 -10.45
N TYR A 244 10.62 -12.98 -11.21
CA TYR A 244 10.69 -13.11 -12.66
C TYR A 244 10.58 -11.75 -13.33
N ASN A 245 11.69 -11.30 -13.93
CA ASN A 245 11.73 -10.08 -14.71
C ASN A 245 11.37 -10.41 -16.16
N LEU A 246 10.12 -10.12 -16.53
CA LEU A 246 9.56 -10.46 -17.83
C LEU A 246 10.25 -9.71 -18.98
N SER A 247 10.63 -8.44 -18.81
CA SER A 247 11.32 -7.65 -19.84
C SER A 247 12.72 -8.20 -20.14
N ALA A 248 13.38 -8.77 -19.14
CA ALA A 248 14.66 -9.45 -19.29
C ALA A 248 14.52 -10.95 -19.65
N GLY A 249 13.32 -11.52 -19.54
CA GLY A 249 13.06 -12.94 -19.79
C GLY A 249 13.81 -13.88 -18.85
N GLN A 250 14.01 -13.49 -17.58
CA GLN A 250 14.82 -14.27 -16.63
C GLN A 250 14.38 -14.12 -15.17
N TRP A 251 14.69 -15.12 -14.36
CA TRP A 251 14.64 -15.02 -12.91
C TRP A 251 15.83 -14.21 -12.38
N GLN A 252 15.57 -13.31 -11.44
CA GLN A 252 16.59 -12.48 -10.81
C GLN A 252 16.54 -12.65 -9.29
N TYR A 253 17.71 -12.81 -8.67
CA TYR A 253 17.84 -12.71 -7.23
C TYR A 253 17.52 -11.29 -6.78
N GLY A 254 16.88 -11.14 -5.62
CA GLY A 254 16.98 -9.89 -4.87
C GLY A 254 18.21 -9.88 -3.98
N ASN A 255 18.27 -8.91 -3.08
CA ASN A 255 19.23 -8.88 -2.00
C ASN A 255 18.82 -9.90 -0.94
N LEU A 256 19.64 -10.92 -0.72
CA LEU A 256 19.42 -11.94 0.31
C LEU A 256 20.11 -11.60 1.63
N GLY A 257 20.82 -10.47 1.70
CA GLY A 257 21.54 -9.98 2.87
C GLY A 257 22.61 -8.98 2.48
N VAL A 258 23.12 -8.23 3.47
CA VAL A 258 24.24 -7.32 3.26
C VAL A 258 25.50 -8.10 2.85
N ASP A 259 26.21 -7.60 1.84
CA ASP A 259 27.43 -8.22 1.33
C ASP A 259 28.46 -8.48 2.44
N SER A 260 29.06 -9.68 2.42
CA SER A 260 30.03 -10.15 3.42
C SER A 260 29.50 -10.28 4.86
N SER A 261 28.18 -10.18 5.08
CA SER A 261 27.59 -10.47 6.38
C SER A 261 27.58 -11.97 6.68
N THR A 262 27.67 -12.32 7.97
CA THR A 262 27.49 -13.71 8.43
C THR A 262 26.10 -14.24 8.05
N TYR A 263 25.07 -13.40 8.19
CA TYR A 263 23.70 -13.74 7.80
C TYR A 263 23.61 -14.18 6.33
N LEU A 264 24.18 -13.41 5.39
CA LEU A 264 24.17 -13.77 3.98
C LEU A 264 24.88 -15.10 3.73
N ASN A 265 26.04 -15.32 4.35
CA ASN A 265 26.79 -16.56 4.18
C ASN A 265 26.00 -17.77 4.70
N ASP A 266 25.40 -17.65 5.88
CA ASP A 266 24.60 -18.72 6.51
C ASP A 266 23.35 -19.02 5.67
N LYS A 267 22.70 -17.97 5.14
CA LYS A 267 21.53 -18.10 4.26
C LYS A 267 21.86 -18.79 2.95
N LEU A 268 22.93 -18.39 2.28
CA LEU A 268 23.37 -19.03 1.04
C LEU A 268 23.77 -20.49 1.28
N GLN A 269 24.42 -20.79 2.40
CA GLN A 269 24.76 -22.16 2.77
C GLN A 269 23.50 -23.00 3.00
N ALA A 270 22.55 -22.50 3.78
CA ALA A 270 21.30 -23.20 4.05
C ALA A 270 20.46 -23.43 2.77
N MET A 271 20.40 -22.45 1.87
CA MET A 271 19.75 -22.61 0.57
C MET A 271 20.44 -23.68 -0.29
N ALA A 272 21.78 -23.67 -0.34
CA ALA A 272 22.54 -24.68 -1.08
C ALA A 272 22.29 -26.09 -0.53
N ASP A 273 22.27 -26.23 0.79
CA ASP A 273 21.98 -27.49 1.48
C ASP A 273 20.54 -27.97 1.19
N SER A 274 19.56 -27.06 1.24
CA SER A 274 18.16 -27.37 0.89
C SER A 274 17.98 -27.84 -0.54
N LEU A 275 18.77 -27.31 -1.48
CA LEU A 275 18.73 -27.68 -2.90
C LEU A 275 19.64 -28.86 -3.26
N GLY A 276 20.53 -29.29 -2.34
CA GLY A 276 21.50 -30.34 -2.59
C GLY A 276 22.61 -29.94 -3.57
N VAL A 277 22.98 -28.66 -3.57
CA VAL A 277 24.04 -28.06 -4.43
C VAL A 277 25.12 -27.41 -3.56
N THR A 278 26.18 -26.86 -4.18
CA THR A 278 27.15 -26.03 -3.46
C THR A 278 26.75 -24.55 -3.50
N VAL A 279 27.26 -23.75 -2.55
CA VAL A 279 27.07 -22.29 -2.56
C VAL A 279 27.55 -21.66 -3.87
N ALA A 280 28.61 -22.20 -4.48
CA ALA A 280 29.11 -21.71 -5.76
C ALA A 280 28.13 -21.96 -6.91
N ASP A 281 27.42 -23.09 -6.89
CA ASP A 281 26.43 -23.45 -7.91
C ASP A 281 25.22 -22.49 -7.89
N LEU A 282 24.90 -21.90 -6.73
CA LEU A 282 23.83 -20.90 -6.63
C LEU A 282 24.07 -19.70 -7.54
N GLY A 283 25.32 -19.39 -7.89
CA GLY A 283 25.67 -18.26 -8.74
C GLY A 283 25.17 -16.92 -8.20
N TYR A 284 25.03 -16.77 -6.88
CA TYR A 284 24.35 -15.63 -6.28
C TYR A 284 25.10 -14.32 -6.52
N THR A 285 24.35 -13.33 -6.98
CA THR A 285 24.71 -11.91 -7.02
C THR A 285 23.42 -11.14 -6.84
N GLY A 286 23.35 -10.18 -5.90
CA GLY A 286 22.14 -9.38 -5.69
C GLY A 286 21.72 -8.65 -6.97
N GLY A 287 20.44 -8.77 -7.34
CA GLY A 287 19.91 -8.26 -8.62
C GLY A 287 20.36 -9.05 -9.87
N GLY A 288 21.24 -10.04 -9.70
CA GLY A 288 21.77 -10.88 -10.78
C GLY A 288 20.81 -11.98 -11.22
N ALA A 289 21.08 -12.56 -12.39
CA ALA A 289 20.29 -13.68 -12.92
C ALA A 289 20.48 -14.95 -12.09
N VAL A 290 19.38 -15.67 -11.83
CA VAL A 290 19.43 -17.00 -11.21
C VAL A 290 19.82 -18.02 -12.29
N PRO A 291 20.82 -18.90 -12.05
CA PRO A 291 21.15 -19.98 -12.99
C PRO A 291 19.94 -20.89 -13.28
N ALA A 292 19.76 -21.31 -14.53
CA ALA A 292 18.56 -22.02 -14.96
C ALA A 292 18.38 -23.40 -14.28
N ASP A 293 19.48 -24.08 -13.98
CA ASP A 293 19.50 -25.32 -13.20
C ASP A 293 19.10 -25.10 -11.74
N ILE A 294 19.49 -23.96 -11.15
CA ILE A 294 19.07 -23.57 -9.80
C ILE A 294 17.57 -23.21 -9.77
N VAL A 295 17.06 -22.49 -10.77
CA VAL A 295 15.61 -22.25 -10.92
C VAL A 295 14.85 -23.57 -11.00
N ALA A 296 15.32 -24.51 -11.84
CA ALA A 296 14.70 -25.82 -11.97
C ALA A 296 14.76 -26.62 -10.66
N ALA A 297 15.87 -26.53 -9.91
CA ALA A 297 16.01 -27.17 -8.61
C ALA A 297 15.04 -26.58 -7.57
N MET A 298 14.90 -25.25 -7.50
CA MET A 298 13.92 -24.58 -6.64
C MET A 298 12.49 -25.02 -7.00
N GLN A 299 12.12 -25.00 -8.28
CA GLN A 299 10.78 -25.39 -8.74
C GLN A 299 10.42 -26.86 -8.48
N ALA A 300 11.43 -27.74 -8.44
CA ALA A 300 11.24 -29.15 -8.14
C ALA A 300 11.23 -29.47 -6.62
N ASN A 301 11.58 -28.51 -5.77
CA ASN A 301 11.77 -28.69 -4.34
C ASN A 301 10.56 -28.17 -3.55
N GLY A 302 9.97 -29.03 -2.72
CA GLY A 302 8.76 -28.71 -1.94
C GLY A 302 8.94 -27.65 -0.85
N LEU A 303 10.16 -27.20 -0.57
CA LEU A 303 10.44 -26.07 0.34
C LEU A 303 10.35 -24.72 -0.38
N TYR A 304 10.22 -24.71 -1.71
CA TYR A 304 10.10 -23.50 -2.48
C TYR A 304 8.72 -23.41 -3.11
N THR A 305 8.10 -22.24 -3.01
CA THR A 305 6.80 -21.97 -3.60
C THR A 305 6.91 -20.82 -4.59
N GLN A 306 6.05 -20.85 -5.61
CA GLN A 306 5.87 -19.70 -6.48
C GLN A 306 4.60 -18.96 -6.10
N ASP A 307 4.75 -17.66 -5.88
CA ASP A 307 3.64 -16.75 -5.66
C ASP A 307 4.02 -15.37 -6.23
N VAL A 308 3.29 -14.31 -5.90
CA VAL A 308 3.57 -12.94 -6.32
C VAL A 308 4.28 -12.14 -5.24
N VAL A 309 5.02 -11.11 -5.63
CA VAL A 309 5.59 -10.12 -4.68
C VAL A 309 4.47 -9.20 -4.19
N GLU A 310 3.69 -9.69 -3.23
CA GLU A 310 2.46 -9.08 -2.73
C GLU A 310 2.65 -7.64 -2.25
N ASP A 311 3.74 -7.37 -1.54
CA ASP A 311 3.99 -6.05 -0.94
C ASP A 311 4.15 -4.90 -1.94
N LEU A 312 4.39 -5.17 -3.23
CA LEU A 312 4.43 -4.11 -4.25
C LEU A 312 3.06 -3.46 -4.52
N ARG A 313 1.94 -4.12 -4.15
CA ARG A 313 0.60 -3.52 -4.23
C ARG A 313 0.20 -2.79 -2.95
N ASN A 314 1.01 -2.90 -1.89
CA ASN A 314 0.71 -2.41 -0.56
C ASN A 314 1.41 -1.08 -0.31
N LEU A 315 0.80 -0.21 0.49
CA LEU A 315 1.39 1.06 0.89
C LEU A 315 1.02 1.36 2.34
N ASN A 316 2.01 1.58 3.18
CA ASN A 316 1.82 2.07 4.53
C ASN A 316 1.27 3.49 4.49
N LEU A 317 0.32 3.81 5.37
CA LEU A 317 -0.23 5.14 5.55
C LEU A 317 -0.04 5.57 7.00
N ASN A 318 0.89 6.48 7.25
CA ASN A 318 1.19 7.01 8.58
C ASN A 318 1.00 8.52 8.62
N TYR A 319 0.14 8.99 9.51
CA TYR A 319 -0.20 10.41 9.69
C TYR A 319 -0.90 10.62 11.03
N ILE A 320 -1.01 11.86 11.49
CA ILE A 320 -1.76 12.23 12.69
C ILE A 320 -3.05 12.96 12.28
N ILE A 321 -4.13 12.68 12.99
CA ILE A 321 -5.40 13.40 12.92
C ILE A 321 -5.60 14.17 14.22
N ASP A 322 -5.82 15.47 14.11
CA ASP A 322 -6.30 16.38 15.15
C ASP A 322 -7.82 16.33 15.16
N LEU A 323 -8.42 15.75 16.20
CA LEU A 323 -9.86 15.61 16.30
C LEU A 323 -10.48 16.66 17.25
N GLY A 324 -11.15 17.65 16.66
CA GLY A 324 -12.05 18.58 17.35
C GLY A 324 -13.46 18.02 17.55
N ASP A 325 -14.38 18.83 18.12
CA ASP A 325 -15.77 18.45 18.37
C ASP A 325 -16.62 18.52 17.09
N VAL A 326 -16.54 17.46 16.29
CA VAL A 326 -17.20 17.42 14.99
C VAL A 326 -18.72 17.40 15.13
N ALA A 327 -19.36 18.45 14.61
CA ALA A 327 -20.81 18.57 14.54
C ALA A 327 -21.43 17.40 13.74
N GLY A 328 -22.30 16.61 14.38
CA GLY A 328 -22.95 15.44 13.73
C GLY A 328 -22.37 14.07 14.13
N SER A 329 -21.43 14.02 15.08
CA SER A 329 -20.92 12.81 15.75
C SER A 329 -20.23 11.78 14.85
N ASN A 330 -19.83 12.16 13.63
CA ASN A 330 -19.02 11.30 12.78
C ASN A 330 -18.03 12.08 11.91
N VAL A 331 -16.90 11.46 11.64
CA VAL A 331 -15.86 11.87 10.70
C VAL A 331 -15.82 10.87 9.57
N THR A 332 -15.80 11.34 8.33
CA THR A 332 -15.50 10.50 7.17
C THR A 332 -14.04 10.65 6.81
N MET A 333 -13.32 9.53 6.85
CA MET A 333 -12.01 9.37 6.25
C MET A 333 -12.17 8.82 4.85
N ARG A 334 -11.85 9.63 3.84
CA ARG A 334 -11.95 9.27 2.41
C ARG A 334 -10.57 8.96 1.85
N ILE A 335 -10.41 7.80 1.23
CA ILE A 335 -9.23 7.41 0.45
C ILE A 335 -9.62 7.40 -1.03
N ALA A 336 -9.13 8.38 -1.79
CA ALA A 336 -9.46 8.58 -3.19
C ALA A 336 -8.25 8.24 -4.08
N PRO A 337 -8.25 7.09 -4.81
CA PRO A 337 -7.21 6.80 -5.78
C PRO A 337 -7.29 7.76 -6.98
N ILE A 338 -6.15 8.06 -7.58
CA ILE A 338 -6.01 8.81 -8.82
C ILE A 338 -5.24 7.95 -9.82
N PHE A 339 -5.80 7.80 -11.02
CA PHE A 339 -5.27 6.97 -12.09
C PHE A 339 -4.72 7.82 -13.25
N ALA A 340 -4.09 7.15 -14.21
CA ALA A 340 -3.70 7.79 -15.46
C ALA A 340 -4.93 8.33 -16.22
N PRO A 341 -4.81 9.42 -17.01
CA PRO A 341 -5.95 10.03 -17.70
C PRO A 341 -6.77 9.08 -18.58
N ILE A 342 -6.14 8.07 -19.19
CA ILE A 342 -6.83 7.05 -20.00
C ILE A 342 -7.76 6.15 -19.16
N VAL A 343 -7.43 5.96 -17.88
CA VAL A 343 -8.21 5.16 -16.92
C VAL A 343 -9.32 6.01 -16.29
N GLU A 344 -9.02 7.24 -15.89
CA GLU A 344 -9.97 8.19 -15.28
C GLU A 344 -11.18 8.50 -16.17
N GLN A 345 -10.99 8.49 -17.49
CA GLN A 345 -12.04 8.87 -18.45
C GLN A 345 -12.98 7.73 -18.85
N THR A 346 -12.86 6.57 -18.20
CA THR A 346 -13.68 5.39 -18.49
C THR A 346 -15.06 5.47 -17.83
N ALA A 347 -16.07 4.90 -18.48
CA ALA A 347 -17.46 4.94 -18.02
C ALA A 347 -17.98 3.58 -17.54
N THR A 348 -17.35 2.48 -17.95
CA THR A 348 -17.78 1.12 -17.60
C THR A 348 -16.64 0.33 -16.97
N ARG A 349 -16.97 -0.71 -16.19
CA ARG A 349 -15.96 -1.61 -15.60
C ARG A 349 -15.07 -2.28 -16.66
N TYR A 350 -15.65 -2.61 -17.82
CA TYR A 350 -14.88 -3.18 -18.93
C TYR A 350 -13.86 -2.18 -19.48
N GLN A 351 -14.28 -0.93 -19.70
CA GLN A 351 -13.39 0.14 -20.13
C GLN A 351 -12.29 0.40 -19.10
N PHE A 352 -12.64 0.47 -17.81
CA PHE A 352 -11.67 0.66 -16.72
C PHE A 352 -10.59 -0.43 -16.73
N ALA A 353 -10.99 -1.71 -16.77
CA ALA A 353 -10.05 -2.83 -16.82
C ALA A 353 -9.19 -2.82 -18.10
N THR A 354 -9.79 -2.45 -19.23
CA THR A 354 -9.10 -2.34 -20.53
C THR A 354 -8.05 -1.23 -20.49
N ALA A 355 -8.42 -0.04 -20.02
CA ALA A 355 -7.52 1.09 -19.87
C ALA A 355 -6.41 0.80 -18.86
N GLY A 356 -6.73 0.18 -17.71
CA GLY A 356 -5.76 -0.19 -16.68
C GLY A 356 -4.68 -1.13 -17.21
N ARG A 357 -5.04 -2.14 -18.00
CA ARG A 357 -4.07 -3.06 -18.64
C ARG A 357 -3.24 -2.38 -19.73
N LEU A 358 -3.88 -1.55 -20.56
CA LEU A 358 -3.18 -0.78 -21.59
C LEU A 358 -2.16 0.17 -20.96
N ASP A 359 -2.56 0.88 -19.91
CA ASP A 359 -1.71 1.75 -19.12
C ASP A 359 -0.57 0.96 -18.47
N ALA A 360 -0.85 -0.20 -17.86
CA ALA A 360 0.17 -1.08 -17.29
C ALA A 360 1.22 -1.51 -18.31
N ALA A 361 0.80 -2.04 -19.46
CA ALA A 361 1.71 -2.47 -20.52
C ALA A 361 2.54 -1.32 -21.11
N ALA A 362 2.03 -0.09 -21.04
CA ALA A 362 2.72 1.10 -21.53
C ALA A 362 3.76 1.67 -20.56
N ASN A 363 3.61 1.47 -19.24
CA ASN A 363 4.42 2.20 -18.25
C ASN A 363 4.95 1.38 -17.08
N ILE A 364 4.77 0.05 -17.04
CA ILE A 364 5.46 -0.82 -16.08
C ILE A 364 6.70 -1.42 -16.76
N PRO A 365 7.92 -1.00 -16.40
CA PRO A 365 9.13 -1.39 -17.13
C PRO A 365 9.41 -2.90 -17.14
N TYR A 366 9.15 -3.63 -16.05
CA TYR A 366 9.44 -5.06 -16.00
C TYR A 366 8.48 -5.88 -16.90
N LEU A 367 7.35 -5.31 -17.32
CA LEU A 367 6.42 -5.94 -18.26
C LEU A 367 6.76 -5.62 -19.73
N ASP A 368 7.67 -4.69 -20.00
CA ASP A 368 7.99 -4.25 -21.35
C ASP A 368 8.86 -5.26 -22.09
N ILE A 369 8.24 -6.06 -22.97
CA ILE A 369 8.93 -7.00 -23.86
C ILE A 369 9.34 -6.36 -25.20
N GLY A 370 9.47 -5.03 -25.23
CA GLY A 370 9.80 -4.24 -26.42
C GLY A 370 8.57 -3.63 -27.12
N ASN A 371 7.45 -3.49 -26.40
CA ASN A 371 6.16 -3.04 -26.93
C ASN A 371 5.55 -1.85 -26.16
N ALA A 372 6.17 -1.37 -25.07
CA ALA A 372 5.67 -0.24 -24.30
C ALA A 372 5.41 1.01 -25.16
N GLY A 373 6.33 1.35 -26.08
CA GLY A 373 6.18 2.50 -26.98
C GLY A 373 4.96 2.41 -27.91
N THR A 374 4.59 1.21 -28.34
CA THR A 374 3.37 0.98 -29.12
C THR A 374 2.12 1.25 -28.29
N TYR A 375 2.09 0.81 -27.04
CA TYR A 375 0.97 1.09 -26.14
C TYR A 375 0.89 2.56 -25.75
N GLN A 376 2.02 3.23 -25.53
CA GLN A 376 2.08 4.68 -25.30
C GLN A 376 1.51 5.46 -26.49
N THR A 377 1.81 5.03 -27.71
CA THR A 377 1.27 5.64 -28.94
C THR A 377 -0.25 5.43 -29.01
N ALA A 378 -0.72 4.20 -28.77
CA ALA A 378 -2.16 3.90 -28.75
C ALA A 378 -2.92 4.71 -27.69
N ILE A 379 -2.35 4.87 -26.48
CA ILE A 379 -2.91 5.74 -25.45
C ILE A 379 -2.99 7.18 -25.96
N SER A 380 -1.90 7.72 -26.52
CA SER A 380 -1.88 9.09 -27.05
C SER A 380 -2.95 9.29 -28.12
N ASP A 381 -3.11 8.34 -29.05
CA ASP A 381 -4.10 8.41 -30.13
C ASP A 381 -5.53 8.37 -29.58
N ILE A 382 -5.82 7.49 -28.61
CA ILE A 382 -7.13 7.44 -27.94
C ILE A 382 -7.41 8.75 -27.22
N MET A 383 -6.44 9.28 -26.48
CA MET A 383 -6.59 10.51 -25.70
C MET A 383 -6.71 11.77 -26.55
N ALA A 384 -6.26 11.73 -27.81
CA ALA A 384 -6.45 12.80 -28.78
C ALA A 384 -7.91 12.89 -29.28
N ILE A 385 -8.74 11.86 -29.09
CA ILE A 385 -10.15 11.86 -29.46
C ILE A 385 -10.94 12.71 -28.46
N THR A 386 -11.48 13.83 -28.94
CA THR A 386 -12.20 14.82 -28.11
C THR A 386 -13.61 14.39 -27.76
N ASP A 387 -14.29 13.64 -28.65
CA ASP A 387 -15.61 13.07 -28.37
C ASP A 387 -15.50 11.88 -27.40
N PRO A 388 -16.08 11.96 -26.19
CA PRO A 388 -15.98 10.89 -25.20
C PRO A 388 -16.57 9.55 -25.67
N VAL A 389 -17.62 9.59 -26.50
CA VAL A 389 -18.25 8.36 -27.01
C VAL A 389 -17.29 7.66 -27.98
N ALA A 390 -16.82 8.37 -29.01
CA ALA A 390 -15.85 7.82 -29.95
C ALA A 390 -14.54 7.37 -29.28
N ARG A 391 -14.08 8.08 -28.24
CA ARG A 391 -12.89 7.69 -27.47
C ARG A 391 -13.09 6.35 -26.76
N ASN A 392 -14.23 6.18 -26.09
CA ASN A 392 -14.55 4.95 -25.37
C ASN A 392 -14.77 3.78 -26.34
N ASP A 393 -15.43 4.00 -27.48
CA ASP A 393 -15.57 2.99 -28.54
C ASP A 393 -14.19 2.54 -29.07
N MET A 394 -13.25 3.49 -29.24
CA MET A 394 -11.88 3.17 -29.63
C MET A 394 -11.17 2.34 -28.55
N LEU A 395 -11.24 2.75 -27.28
CA LEU A 395 -10.65 2.01 -26.16
C LEU A 395 -11.15 0.55 -26.12
N GLU A 396 -12.47 0.34 -26.28
CA GLU A 396 -13.05 -1.00 -26.30
C GLU A 396 -12.57 -1.82 -27.50
N THR A 397 -12.51 -1.21 -28.68
CA THR A 397 -12.03 -1.85 -29.92
C THR A 397 -10.57 -2.27 -29.79
N THR A 398 -9.72 -1.39 -29.28
CA THR A 398 -8.35 -1.70 -28.90
C THR A 398 -8.36 -2.88 -27.92
N GLY A 399 -9.18 -2.83 -26.86
CA GLY A 399 -9.46 -3.91 -25.90
C GLY A 399 -9.61 -5.29 -26.52
N TYR A 400 -10.56 -5.44 -27.43
CA TYR A 400 -10.84 -6.71 -28.09
C TYR A 400 -9.64 -7.27 -28.87
N SER A 401 -8.80 -6.40 -29.42
CA SER A 401 -7.60 -6.81 -30.16
C SER A 401 -6.42 -7.25 -29.26
N PHE A 402 -6.37 -6.82 -27.98
CA PHE A 402 -5.20 -7.04 -27.12
C PHE A 402 -5.44 -7.88 -25.87
N LEU A 403 -6.66 -7.88 -25.30
CA LEU A 403 -6.92 -8.57 -24.03
C LEU A 403 -6.58 -10.07 -24.04
N PRO A 404 -6.76 -10.81 -25.17
CA PRO A 404 -6.28 -12.19 -25.28
C PRO A 404 -4.75 -12.32 -25.18
N ALA A 405 -3.99 -11.32 -25.64
CA ALA A 405 -2.52 -11.32 -25.55
C ALA A 405 -2.03 -10.94 -24.15
N PHE A 406 -2.71 -10.04 -23.43
CA PHE A 406 -2.36 -9.71 -22.04
C PHE A 406 -2.54 -10.93 -21.10
N GLY A 407 -3.51 -11.80 -21.38
CA GLY A 407 -3.62 -13.09 -20.71
C GLY A 407 -2.36 -13.95 -20.87
N ALA A 408 -1.72 -13.94 -22.05
CA ALA A 408 -0.47 -14.67 -22.28
C ALA A 408 0.74 -14.05 -21.56
N VAL A 409 0.72 -12.73 -21.29
CA VAL A 409 1.76 -12.02 -20.53
C VAL A 409 1.69 -12.34 -19.02
N GLY A 410 0.51 -12.74 -18.50
CA GLY A 410 0.30 -13.10 -17.10
C GLY A 410 0.17 -14.60 -16.80
N PHE A 411 0.14 -15.49 -17.82
CA PHE A 411 -0.15 -16.92 -17.64
C PHE A 411 0.88 -17.91 -18.25
N GLU A 412 2.09 -17.47 -18.60
CA GLU A 412 3.22 -18.39 -18.81
C GLU A 412 4.13 -18.45 -17.58
#